data_AF-A0A1H8BG70-F1
#
_entry.id   AF-A0A1H8BG70-F1
#
_cell.length_a   1.000
_cell.length_b   1.000
_cell.length_c   1.000
_cell.angle_alpha   90.00
_cell.angle_beta   90.00
_cell.angle_gamma   90.00
#
_symmetry.space_group_name_H-M   'P 1'
#
loop_
_entity.id
_entity.type
_entity.pdbx_description
1 polymer ?
#
loop_
_entity_poly.entity_id
_entity_poly.type
_entity_poly.pdbx_seq_one_letter_code
_entity_poly.pdbx_strand_id
1 'polypeptide(L)' 'MKSKIAEAINLKTSPVAVLWTDQKPEDALQFKEGRWGCVIAMLNKAAQGKTAVFDEKTHGCQGGATGLGFKKYEEHSCNE' A
#
# COMPACT_ATOMS: atom_id res chain seq x y z
N MET A 1 -15.01 -18.35 19.05
CA MET A 1 -14.51 -19.26 17.99
C MET A 1 -13.10 -18.79 17.61
N LYS A 2 -12.10 -19.67 17.61
CA LYS A 2 -10.73 -19.34 17.15
C LYS A 2 -10.63 -19.61 15.65
N SER A 3 -10.02 -18.70 14.88
CA SER A 3 -9.86 -18.85 13.43
C SER A 3 -8.70 -19.80 13.11
N LYS A 4 -8.99 -20.96 12.50
CA LYS A 4 -7.96 -21.93 12.06
C LYS A 4 -6.96 -21.31 11.07
N ILE A 5 -7.43 -20.40 10.23
CA ILE A 5 -6.59 -19.67 9.26
C ILE A 5 -5.64 -18.74 10.01
N ALA A 6 -6.14 -17.99 11.00
CA ALA A 6 -5.28 -17.10 11.79
C ALA A 6 -4.21 -17.87 12.56
N GLU A 7 -4.55 -19.05 13.12
CA GLU A 7 -3.59 -19.92 13.81
C GLU A 7 -2.53 -20.48 12.85
N ALA A 8 -2.92 -20.92 11.65
CA ALA A 8 -2.00 -21.48 10.67
C ALA A 8 -1.04 -20.43 10.08
N ILE A 9 -1.53 -19.21 9.80
CA ILE A 9 -0.69 -18.13 9.25
C ILE A 9 0.18 -17.50 10.35
N ASN A 10 -0.31 -17.46 11.60
CA ASN A 10 0.41 -17.00 12.79
C ASN A 10 1.08 -15.62 12.60
N LEU A 11 0.36 -14.69 11.98
CA LEU A 11 0.87 -13.33 11.76
C LEU A 11 0.95 -12.56 13.08
N LYS A 12 2.04 -11.81 13.25
CA LYS A 12 2.20 -10.87 14.37
C LYS A 12 1.24 -9.67 14.28
N THR A 13 0.73 -9.39 13.07
CA THR A 13 -0.15 -8.26 12.77
C THR A 13 -1.42 -8.74 12.08
N SER A 14 -2.47 -7.93 12.09
CA SER A 14 -3.68 -8.22 11.31
C SER A 14 -3.34 -8.30 9.81
N PRO A 15 -3.96 -9.22 9.06
CA PRO A 15 -3.81 -9.27 7.61
C PRO A 15 -4.35 -7.99 6.97
N VAL A 16 -3.68 -7.51 5.94
CA VAL A 16 -4.12 -6.35 5.15
C VAL A 16 -4.77 -6.86 3.88
N ALA A 17 -6.04 -6.53 3.68
CA ALA A 17 -6.74 -6.81 2.43
C ALA A 17 -6.41 -5.73 1.40
N VAL A 18 -6.19 -6.14 0.15
CA VAL A 18 -6.00 -5.24 -0.99
C VAL A 18 -7.26 -5.31 -1.85
N LEU A 19 -7.88 -4.16 -2.12
CA LEU A 19 -9.05 -4.04 -2.97
C LEU A 19 -8.78 -3.02 -4.08
N TRP A 20 -9.25 -3.31 -5.29
CA TRP A 20 -9.29 -2.36 -6.39
C TRP A 20 -10.70 -1.81 -6.52
N THR A 21 -10.79 -0.49 -6.59
CA THR A 21 -12.05 0.24 -6.67
C THR A 21 -11.79 1.65 -7.18
N ASP A 22 -12.77 2.22 -7.88
CA ASP A 22 -12.76 3.63 -8.29
C ASP A 22 -13.32 4.55 -7.19
N GLN A 23 -13.80 3.97 -6.07
CA GLN A 23 -14.39 4.70 -4.96
C GLN A 23 -13.41 4.85 -3.80
N LYS A 24 -13.14 6.10 -3.42
CA LYS A 24 -12.36 6.42 -2.22
C LYS A 24 -13.26 6.50 -0.99
N PRO A 25 -13.00 5.74 0.09
CA PRO A 25 -13.68 5.91 1.37
C PRO A 25 -13.37 7.26 2.03
N GLU A 26 -14.34 7.86 2.72
CA GLU A 26 -14.24 9.21 3.29
C GLU A 26 -13.05 9.38 4.25
N ASP A 27 -12.87 8.44 5.19
CA ASP A 27 -11.81 8.49 6.22
C ASP A 27 -10.51 7.78 5.81
N ALA A 28 -10.30 7.57 4.51
CA ALA A 28 -9.09 6.92 4.03
C ALA A 28 -7.85 7.81 4.15
N LEU A 29 -6.77 7.23 4.68
CA LEU A 29 -5.45 7.80 4.60
C LEU A 29 -4.99 7.78 3.13
N GLN A 30 -4.53 8.92 2.64
CA GLN A 30 -3.96 9.05 1.30
C GLN A 30 -2.84 10.08 1.33
N PHE A 31 -1.77 9.85 0.57
CA PHE A 31 -0.75 10.88 0.38
C PHE A 31 -1.33 12.09 -0.36
N LYS A 32 -0.75 13.26 -0.12
CA LYS A 32 -1.01 14.42 -0.98
C LYS A 32 -0.21 14.25 -2.27
N GLU A 33 -0.79 14.68 -3.40
CA GLU A 33 -0.10 14.69 -4.68
C GLU A 33 1.24 15.45 -4.59
N GLY A 34 2.28 14.92 -5.24
CA GLY A 34 3.63 15.47 -5.22
C GLY A 34 4.38 15.32 -3.89
N ARG A 35 3.81 14.67 -2.86
CA ARG A 35 4.51 14.38 -1.60
C ARG A 35 5.11 12.98 -1.60
N TRP A 36 6.37 12.92 -1.20
CA TRP A 36 7.06 11.67 -0.97
C TRP A 36 6.54 10.97 0.28
N GLY A 37 6.38 9.65 0.20
CA GLY A 37 5.93 8.81 1.30
C GLY A 37 6.20 7.34 1.04
N CYS A 38 6.33 6.56 2.11
CA CYS A 38 6.60 5.13 2.03
C CYS A 38 5.30 4.31 2.08
N VAL A 39 5.07 3.47 1.06
CA VAL A 39 3.91 2.57 0.99
C VAL A 39 3.85 1.62 2.20
N ILE A 40 5.01 1.16 2.70
CA ILE A 40 5.07 0.28 3.89
C ILE A 40 4.52 0.99 5.14
N ALA A 41 4.72 2.31 5.29
CA ALA A 41 4.16 3.04 6.43
C ALA A 41 2.63 3.06 6.38
N MET A 42 2.05 3.19 5.20
CA MET A 42 0.60 3.14 4.97
C MET A 42 0.05 1.72 5.20
N LEU A 43 0.74 0.68 4.72
CA LEU A 43 0.37 -0.72 4.99
C LEU A 43 0.44 -1.06 6.48
N ASN A 44 1.39 -0.49 7.22
CA ASN A 44 1.45 -0.66 8.68
C ASN A 44 0.22 -0.02 9.35
N LYS A 45 -0.20 1.18 8.91
CA LYS A 45 -1.46 1.77 9.37
C LYS A 45 -2.67 0.95 8.97
N ALA A 46 -2.65 0.31 7.81
CA ALA A 46 -3.70 -0.62 7.40
C ALA A 46 -3.79 -1.85 8.30
N ALA A 47 -2.65 -2.43 8.69
CA ALA A 47 -2.60 -3.51 9.66
C ALA A 47 -3.08 -3.10 11.07
N GLN A 48 -3.06 -1.80 11.38
CA GLN A 48 -3.63 -1.20 12.60
C GLN A 48 -5.13 -0.85 12.47
N GLY A 49 -5.79 -1.25 11.38
CA GLY A 49 -7.23 -1.06 11.16
C GLY A 49 -7.62 0.28 10.51
N LYS A 50 -6.65 1.05 10.00
CA LYS A 50 -6.95 2.20 9.14
C LYS A 50 -7.15 1.76 7.69
N THR A 51 -7.83 2.59 6.91
CA THR A 51 -7.91 2.38 5.45
C THR A 51 -6.88 3.25 4.78
N ALA A 52 -6.04 2.67 3.92
CA ALA A 52 -5.06 3.39 3.12
C ALA A 52 -5.42 3.25 1.64
N VAL A 53 -5.39 4.36 0.90
CA VAL A 53 -5.68 4.40 -0.54
C VAL A 53 -4.48 4.94 -1.28
N PHE A 54 -4.25 4.38 -2.47
CA PHE A 54 -3.23 4.82 -3.41
C PHE A 54 -3.88 4.95 -4.80
N ASP A 55 -3.41 5.92 -5.57
CA ASP A 55 -3.72 6.07 -6.99
C ASP A 55 -2.44 6.46 -7.75
N GLU A 56 -2.58 6.64 -9.06
CA GLU A 56 -1.47 7.01 -9.95
C GLU A 56 -0.79 8.34 -9.57
N LYS A 57 -1.47 9.26 -8.89
CA LYS A 57 -0.94 10.58 -8.52
C LYS A 57 -0.44 10.63 -7.07
N THR A 58 -0.93 9.73 -6.21
CA THR A 58 -0.66 9.73 -4.76
C THR A 58 0.00 8.42 -4.29
N HIS A 59 0.83 7.80 -5.11
CA HIS A 59 1.57 6.57 -4.77
C HIS A 59 2.77 6.78 -3.81
N GLY A 60 3.04 8.03 -3.40
CA GLY A 60 4.12 8.39 -2.47
C GLY A 60 5.47 8.50 -3.16
N CYS A 61 6.19 7.39 -3.35
CA CYS A 61 7.51 7.36 -4.01
C CYS A 61 7.49 6.56 -5.32
N GLN A 62 8.55 6.65 -6.14
CA GLN A 62 8.62 5.91 -7.41
C GLN A 62 8.66 4.39 -7.18
N GLY A 63 9.44 3.92 -6.20
CA GLY A 63 9.41 2.50 -5.82
C GLY A 63 8.03 2.04 -5.34
N GLY A 64 7.29 2.93 -4.69
CA GLY A 64 5.89 2.69 -4.32
C GLY A 64 4.99 2.59 -5.54
N ALA A 65 5.15 3.47 -6.52
CA ALA A 65 4.42 3.43 -7.79
C ALA A 65 4.63 2.10 -8.52
N THR A 66 5.88 1.64 -8.58
CA THR A 66 6.23 0.35 -9.19
C THR A 66 5.68 -0.83 -8.39
N GLY A 67 5.90 -0.86 -7.07
CA GLY A 67 5.43 -1.95 -6.21
C GLY A 67 3.90 -2.08 -6.14
N LEU A 68 3.19 -0.97 -6.34
CA LEU A 68 1.72 -0.93 -6.42
C LEU A 68 1.18 -1.17 -7.84
N GLY A 69 2.05 -1.24 -8.85
CA GLY A 69 1.67 -1.48 -10.24
C GLY A 69 1.15 -0.26 -11.01
N PHE A 70 1.28 0.96 -10.47
CA PHE A 70 0.91 2.19 -11.17
C PHE A 70 1.93 2.63 -12.22
N LYS A 71 3.19 2.19 -12.08
CA LYS A 71 4.26 2.48 -13.03
C LYS A 71 5.11 1.25 -13.27
N LYS A 72 5.74 1.19 -14.44
CA LYS A 72 6.79 0.19 -14.70
C LYS A 72 8.01 0.52 -13.84
N TYR A 73 8.79 -0.51 -13.53
CA TYR A 73 10.14 -0.28 -13.05
C TYR A 73 10.93 0.33 -14.21
N GLU A 74 11.42 1.53 -14.05
CA GLU A 74 12.40 2.08 -14.96
C GLU A 74 13.77 1.64 -14.45
N GLU A 75 14.39 0.71 -15.18
CA GLU A 75 15.81 0.48 -15.02
C GLU A 75 16.49 1.80 -15.33
N HIS A 76 17.12 2.41 -14.31
CA HIS A 76 18.18 3.35 -14.58
C HIS A 76 19.21 2.56 -15.38
N SER A 77 19.24 2.76 -16.69
CA SER A 77 20.34 2.32 -17.52
C SER A 77 21.61 2.70 -16.78
N CYS A 78 22.42 1.70 -16.40
CA CYS A 78 23.85 1.91 -16.22
C CYS A 78 24.36 2.45 -17.56
N ASN A 79 24.24 3.75 -17.75
CA ASN A 79 25.08 4.45 -18.69
C ASN A 79 26.42 4.58 -17.98
N GLU A 80 27.39 3.86 -18.53
CA GLU A 80 28.82 4.00 -18.25
C GLU A 80 29.26 5.46 -18.24
#